data_AF-A0A1Y2W0U3-F1
#
_entry.id   AF-A0A1Y2W0U3-F1
#
_cell.length_a   1.000
_cell.length_b   1.000
_cell.length_c   1.000
_cell.angle_alpha   90.00
_cell.angle_beta   90.00
_cell.angle_gamma   90.00
#
_symmetry.space_group_name_H-M   'P 1'
#
loop_
_entity.id
_entity.type
_entity.pdbx_description
1 polymer ?
#
loop_
_entity_poly.entity_id
_entity_poly.type
_entity_poly.pdbx_seq_one_letter_code
_entity_poly.pdbx_strand_id
1 'polypeptide(L)'
;SSVVSREEFVDFRDGLWVRIRSPLAVVMETRWSIREKKRNKNKNKEEGEGEGEGEGREVELELVEEVDISCSKLLLGIVKGQVDNNWKGIHAKIIGRLVEDVKGKTEA
;
A
#
# COMPACT_ATOMS: atom_id res chain seq x y z
N SER A 1 -28.76 11.31 -4.03
CA SER A 1 -28.08 11.89 -2.84
C SER A 1 -26.58 11.81 -3.08
N SER A 2 -25.82 12.88 -2.78
CA SER A 2 -24.35 12.86 -2.87
C SER A 2 -23.78 12.63 -1.48
N VAL A 3 -22.96 11.59 -1.33
CA VAL A 3 -22.15 11.37 -0.14
C VAL A 3 -20.80 12.01 -0.41
N VAL A 4 -20.40 12.98 0.41
CA VAL A 4 -19.11 13.67 0.29
C VAL A 4 -18.26 13.26 1.48
N SER A 5 -17.14 12.60 1.20
CA SER A 5 -16.12 12.29 2.20
C SER A 5 -15.16 13.47 2.35
N ARG A 6 -14.48 13.53 3.50
CA ARG A 6 -13.32 14.40 3.69
C ARG A 6 -12.07 13.56 3.75
N GLU A 7 -11.06 13.97 3.02
CA GLU A 7 -9.78 13.27 2.93
C GLU A 7 -8.65 14.12 3.54
N GLU A 8 -7.76 13.45 4.25
CA GLU A 8 -6.49 13.99 4.76
C GLU A 8 -5.36 13.11 4.21
N PHE A 9 -4.30 13.71 3.69
CA PHE A 9 -3.13 13.01 3.14
C PHE A 9 -1.87 13.48 3.87
N VAL A 10 -1.00 12.54 4.23
CA VAL A 10 0.30 12.82 4.82
C VAL A 10 1.33 11.89 4.21
N ASP A 11 2.32 12.49 3.53
CA ASP A 11 3.48 11.76 3.01
C ASP A 11 4.47 11.48 4.14
N PHE A 12 5.01 10.26 4.15
CA PHE A 12 6.12 9.84 4.99
C PHE A 12 7.31 9.46 4.10
N ARG A 13 8.49 9.31 4.70
CA ARG A 13 9.69 8.91 3.94
C ARG A 13 9.54 7.53 3.29
N ASP A 14 8.81 6.64 3.96
CA ASP A 14 8.63 5.24 3.63
C ASP A 14 7.24 4.92 3.08
N GLY A 15 6.37 5.92 2.87
CA GLY A 15 4.98 5.64 2.56
C GLY A 15 4.03 6.82 2.55
N LEU A 16 2.73 6.50 2.55
CA LEU A 16 1.63 7.44 2.52
C LEU A 16 0.61 7.05 3.59
N TRP A 17 0.09 8.04 4.30
CA TRP A 17 -1.07 7.86 5.16
C TRP A 17 -2.23 8.69 4.66
N VAL A 18 -3.42 8.09 4.72
CA VAL A 18 -4.67 8.73 4.33
C VAL A 18 -5.71 8.49 5.40
N ARG A 19 -6.46 9.54 5.76
CA ARG A 19 -7.69 9.42 6.55
C ARG A 19 -8.87 9.88 5.72
N ILE A 20 -9.90 9.04 5.66
CA ILE A 20 -11.16 9.35 5.00
C ILE A 20 -12.26 9.34 6.06
N ARG A 21 -13.00 10.45 6.17
CA ARG A 21 -14.16 10.58 7.05
C ARG A 21 -15.42 10.68 6.21
N SER A 22 -16.33 9.73 6.38
CA SER A 22 -17.62 9.71 5.71
C SER A 22 -18.73 10.31 6.59
N PRO A 23 -19.81 10.84 5.99
CA PRO A 23 -20.97 11.35 6.72
C PRO A 23 -21.68 10.31 7.63
N LEU A 24 -21.51 9.01 7.37
CA LEU A 24 -22.16 7.94 8.15
C LEU A 24 -21.30 7.45 9.33
N ALA A 25 -20.48 8.34 9.89
CA ALA A 25 -19.56 8.05 10.98
C ALA A 25 -18.62 6.86 10.66
N VAL A 26 -18.23 6.70 9.40
CA VAL A 26 -17.14 5.80 9.01
C VAL A 26 -15.88 6.64 8.92
N VAL A 27 -14.90 6.32 9.75
CA VAL A 27 -13.53 6.82 9.61
C VAL A 27 -12.66 5.65 9.20
N MET A 28 -11.95 5.81 8.10
CA MET A 28 -10.97 4.85 7.62
C MET A 28 -9.62 5.53 7.58
N GLU A 29 -8.65 4.93 8.23
CA GLU A 29 -7.25 5.34 8.20
C GLU A 29 -6.47 4.25 7.50
N THR A 30 -5.67 4.62 6.51
CA THR A 30 -4.86 3.68 5.75
C THR A 30 -3.44 4.17 5.69
N ARG A 31 -2.50 3.32 6.09
CA ARG A 31 -1.06 3.53 5.93
C ARG A 31 -0.54 2.55 4.91
N TRP A 32 0.02 3.08 3.82
CA TRP A 32 0.85 2.32 2.89
C TRP A 32 2.31 2.56 3.22
N SER A 33 3.12 1.52 3.33
CA SER A 33 4.56 1.61 3.52
C SER A 33 5.31 0.60 2.64
N ILE A 34 6.53 0.94 2.24
CA ILE A 34 7.42 0.03 1.51
C ILE A 34 8.41 -0.57 2.51
N ARG A 35 8.59 -1.89 2.45
CA ARG A 35 9.63 -2.58 3.23
C ARG A 35 10.32 -3.67 2.44
N GLU A 36 11.50 -4.09 2.91
CA GLU A 36 12.16 -5.27 2.38
C GLU A 36 11.38 -6.53 2.71
N LYS A 37 11.16 -7.37 1.70
CA LYS A 37 10.51 -8.65 1.87
C LYS A 37 11.45 -9.59 2.61
N LYS A 38 10.98 -10.14 3.73
CA LYS A 38 11.75 -11.14 4.46
C LYS A 38 11.89 -12.39 3.59
N ARG A 39 13.11 -12.69 3.16
CA ARG A 39 13.42 -13.90 2.38
C ARG A 39 13.04 -15.14 3.21
N ASN A 40 11.97 -15.80 2.81
CA ASN A 40 11.50 -17.02 3.46
C ASN A 40 12.43 -18.17 3.06
N LYS A 41 13.16 -18.76 4.01
CA LYS A 41 14.12 -19.85 3.74
C LYS A 41 13.45 -21.17 3.28
N ASN A 42 12.11 -21.25 3.30
CA ASN A 42 11.34 -22.43 2.92
C ASN A 42 10.53 -22.22 1.63
N LYS A 43 11.18 -21.80 0.54
CA LYS A 43 10.68 -22.10 -0.81
C LYS A 43 11.70 -23.00 -1.48
N ASN A 44 11.25 -24.19 -1.88
CA ASN A 44 12.03 -25.14 -2.65
C ASN A 44 12.75 -24.43 -3.79
N LYS A 45 14.03 -24.75 -3.94
CA LYS A 45 14.82 -24.47 -5.14
C LYS A 45 14.03 -24.93 -6.37
N GLU A 46 13.60 -23.99 -7.20
CA GLU A 46 13.48 -24.21 -8.64
C GLU A 46 14.34 -23.15 -9.32
N GLU A 47 15.54 -23.64 -9.64
CA GLU A 47 16.45 -23.37 -10.74
C GLU A 47 16.44 -22.01 -11.46
N GLY A 48 17.65 -21.45 -11.53
CA GLY A 48 18.05 -20.30 -12.32
C GLY A 48 19.50 -19.97 -11.99
N GLU A 49 20.41 -20.85 -12.41
CA GLU A 49 21.86 -20.63 -12.34
C GLU A 49 22.28 -19.41 -13.16
N GLY A 50 23.15 -18.59 -12.59
CA GLY A 50 23.74 -17.42 -13.21
C GLY A 50 24.75 -16.82 -12.25
N GLU A 51 25.89 -17.48 -12.08
CA GLU A 51 27.06 -16.91 -11.39
C GLU A 51 27.64 -15.80 -12.26
N GLY A 52 27.35 -14.55 -11.89
CA GLY A 52 28.04 -13.36 -12.37
C GLY A 52 28.40 -12.51 -11.16
N GLU A 53 29.70 -12.37 -10.90
CA GLU A 53 30.22 -11.44 -9.89
C GLU A 53 29.91 -9.99 -10.33
N GLY A 54 28.90 -9.40 -9.69
CA GLY A 54 28.54 -7.99 -9.85
C GLY A 54 27.88 -7.49 -8.57
N GLU A 55 28.38 -6.38 -8.04
CA GLU A 55 27.88 -5.72 -6.84
C GLU A 55 26.40 -5.32 -6.99
N GLY A 56 25.51 -6.05 -6.33
CA GLY A 56 24.09 -5.72 -6.31
C GLY A 56 23.27 -6.83 -5.68
N ARG A 57 23.06 -6.79 -4.37
CA ARG A 57 22.09 -7.69 -3.74
C ARG A 57 20.70 -7.26 -4.21
N GLU A 58 20.03 -8.06 -5.03
CA GLU A 58 18.62 -7.83 -5.35
C GLU A 58 17.79 -7.92 -4.06
N VAL A 59 17.27 -6.77 -3.63
CA VAL A 59 16.36 -6.68 -2.49
C VAL A 59 14.94 -6.66 -3.04
N GLU A 60 14.19 -7.72 -2.77
CA GLU A 60 12.75 -7.75 -3.09
C GLU A 60 12.00 -6.83 -2.11
N LEU A 61 11.28 -5.83 -2.62
CA LEU A 61 10.47 -4.92 -1.82
C LEU A 61 9.00 -5.34 -1.85
N GLU A 62 8.27 -5.07 -0.77
CA GLU A 62 6.83 -5.26 -0.69
C GLU A 62 6.13 -3.98 -0.19
N LEU A 63 4.94 -3.72 -0.75
CA LEU A 63 4.01 -2.72 -0.25
C LEU A 63 3.17 -3.34 0.86
N VAL A 64 3.13 -2.69 2.01
CA VAL A 64 2.31 -3.08 3.16
C VAL A 64 1.22 -2.07 3.34
N GLU A 65 -0.01 -2.56 3.47
CA GLU A 65 -1.19 -1.77 3.77
C GLU A 65 -1.69 -2.12 5.17
N GLU A 66 -1.81 -1.11 6.03
CA GLU A 66 -2.43 -1.19 7.34
C GLU A 66 -3.70 -0.34 7.32
N VAL A 67 -4.85 -0.93 7.67
CA VAL A 67 -6.16 -0.27 7.62
C VAL A 67 -6.81 -0.31 8.99
N ASP A 68 -7.09 0.86 9.55
CA ASP A 68 -7.90 1.04 10.75
C ASP A 68 -9.29 1.56 10.35
N ILE A 69 -10.34 0.81 10.73
CA ILE A 69 -11.73 1.15 10.41
C ILE A 69 -12.48 1.42 11.72
N SER A 70 -12.94 2.65 11.88
CA SER A 70 -13.87 3.04 12.94
C SER A 70 -15.26 3.27 12.35
N CYS A 71 -16.20 2.39 12.65
CA CYS A 71 -17.60 2.51 12.23
C CYS A 71 -18.53 1.68 13.12
N SER A 72 -19.85 1.78 12.88
CA SER A 72 -20.82 0.91 13.55
C SER A 72 -20.67 -0.55 13.10
N LYS A 73 -20.96 -1.50 13.98
CA LYS A 73 -20.89 -2.95 13.68
C LYS A 73 -21.75 -3.35 12.48
N LEU A 74 -22.84 -2.62 12.22
CA LEU A 74 -23.72 -2.84 11.07
C LEU A 74 -23.02 -2.56 9.73
N LEU A 75 -22.14 -1.55 9.70
CA LEU A 75 -21.44 -1.13 8.48
C LEU A 75 -20.11 -1.86 8.28
N LEU A 76 -19.51 -2.41 9.35
CA LEU A 76 -18.18 -3.00 9.31
C LEU A 76 -18.02 -4.05 8.21
N GLY A 77 -19.01 -4.93 8.02
CA GLY A 77 -18.95 -5.97 6.98
C GLY A 77 -18.92 -5.38 5.56
N ILE A 78 -19.68 -4.32 5.32
CA ILE A 78 -19.72 -3.63 4.02
C ILE A 78 -18.40 -2.91 3.78
N VAL A 79 -17.92 -2.13 4.76
CA VAL A 79 -16.67 -1.36 4.63
C VAL A 79 -15.48 -2.30 4.46
N LYS A 80 -15.38 -3.34 5.29
CA LYS A 80 -14.32 -4.35 5.15
C LYS A 80 -14.38 -5.05 3.78
N GLY A 81 -15.58 -5.39 3.32
CA GLY A 81 -15.76 -5.98 1.98
C GLY A 81 -15.27 -5.06 0.86
N GLN A 82 -15.39 -3.74 0.99
CA GLN A 82 -14.82 -2.80 0.01
C GLN A 82 -13.29 -2.78 0.05
N VAL A 83 -12.70 -2.79 1.25
CA VAL A 83 -11.24 -2.83 1.44
C VAL A 83 -10.65 -4.12 0.85
N ASP A 84 -11.19 -5.27 1.25
CA ASP A 84 -10.68 -6.61 0.87
C ASP A 84 -10.82 -6.90 -0.63
N ASN A 85 -11.75 -6.25 -1.34
CA ASN A 85 -11.98 -6.49 -2.78
C ASN A 85 -11.27 -5.48 -3.69
N ASN A 86 -11.03 -4.24 -3.22
CA ASN A 86 -10.50 -3.17 -4.08
C ASN A 86 -9.00 -2.93 -3.92
N TRP A 87 -8.33 -3.59 -2.96
CA TRP A 87 -6.92 -3.33 -2.63
C TRP A 87 -6.00 -3.37 -3.86
N LYS A 88 -6.17 -4.33 -4.79
CA LYS A 88 -5.30 -4.46 -5.97
C LYS A 88 -5.26 -3.20 -6.82
N GLY A 89 -6.43 -2.61 -7.07
CA GLY A 89 -6.56 -1.42 -7.90
C GLY A 89 -6.02 -0.18 -7.20
N ILE A 90 -6.21 -0.09 -5.88
CA ILE A 90 -5.67 1.01 -5.07
C ILE A 90 -4.14 0.90 -4.99
N HIS A 91 -3.61 -0.29 -4.70
CA HIS A 91 -2.17 -0.53 -4.62
C HIS A 91 -1.47 -0.22 -5.95
N ALA A 92 -2.05 -0.59 -7.08
CA ALA A 92 -1.51 -0.25 -8.39
C ALA A 92 -1.39 1.27 -8.58
N LYS A 93 -2.37 2.06 -8.13
CA LYS A 93 -2.32 3.53 -8.18
C LYS A 93 -1.27 4.10 -7.24
N ILE A 94 -1.17 3.58 -6.02
CA ILE A 94 -0.16 4.00 -5.04
C ILE A 94 1.25 3.74 -5.56
N ILE A 95 1.51 2.53 -6.08
CA ILE A 95 2.81 2.19 -6.69
C ILE A 95 3.10 3.11 -7.88
N GLY A 96 2.12 3.33 -8.76
CA GLY A 96 2.26 4.25 -9.88
C GLY A 96 2.69 5.65 -9.44
N ARG A 97 1.99 6.21 -8.45
CA ARG A 97 2.32 7.51 -7.87
C ARG A 97 3.73 7.56 -7.28
N LEU A 98 4.12 6.55 -6.51
CA LEU A 98 5.46 6.49 -5.88
C LEU A 98 6.57 6.40 -6.93
N VAL A 99 6.35 5.67 -8.03
CA VAL A 99 7.28 5.59 -9.16
C VAL A 99 7.43 6.96 -9.84
N GLU A 100 6.32 7.67 -10.05
CA GLU A 100 6.34 9.04 -10.61
C GLU A 100 7.08 10.03 -9.71
N ASP A 101 6.85 9.98 -8.39
CA ASP A 101 7.50 10.88 -7.43
C ASP A 101 9.03 10.70 -7.37
N VAL A 102 9.52 9.48 -7.58
CA VAL A 102 10.97 9.23 -7.69
C VAL A 102 11.53 9.79 -8.99
N LYS A 103 10.84 9.59 -10.12
CA LYS A 103 11.27 10.13 -11.42
C LYS A 103 11.35 11.65 -11.39
N GLY A 104 10.31 12.32 -10.89
CA GLY A 104 10.26 13.77 -10.79
C GLY A 104 11.33 14.37 -9.86
N LYS A 105 11.82 13.62 -8.87
CA LYS A 105 12.95 14.03 -8.01
C LYS A 105 14.33 13.81 -8.63
N THR A 106 14.43 12.98 -9.67
CA THR A 106 15.70 12.67 -10.35
C THR A 106 15.95 13.64 -11.52
N GLU A 107 14.89 14.27 -12.02
CA GLU A 107 14.93 15.25 -13.12
C GLU A 107 15.01 16.73 -12.64
N ALA A 108 14.96 16.98 -11.33
CA ALA A 108 15.05 18.30 -10.70
C ALA A 108 16.38 18.49 -9.96
#